data_AF-A0A9P4QFC9-F1
#
_entry.id   AF-A0A9P4QFC9-F1
#
_cell.length_a   1.000
_cell.length_b   1.000
_cell.length_c   1.000
_cell.angle_alpha   90.00
_cell.angle_beta   90.00
_cell.angle_gamma   90.00
#
_symmetry.space_group_name_H-M   'P 1'
#
loop_
_entity.id
_entity.type
_entity.pdbx_description
1 polymer ?
#
loop_
_entity_poly.entity_id
_entity_poly.type
_entity_poly.pdbx_seq_one_letter_code
_entity_poly.pdbx_strand_id
1 'polypeptide(L)'
;MSISDTVTKLQYIIDCTIAVSRDKVNNYLRELRYHCRKAAAETPAHMQEASKVIKSSIEELRGLGKDHSDLCRASFAYSDEHQNLLTGLINATTSIRSDSHWGMVQHYIGRLGMWHRKAVVLMCFERKYPHIIEGASCELLQLPSPVNYPEPDGKTNVWSALGRMLPANRQNERASIHERLLSLEFIEVEKKFAKQYSDRKLTLSVHAETYLADHFHLHKMKFVERVKYIGCSKASCYCCSLYLRHHPICWVDRPCHGNLWPRWSPPSMPVDGEMDEVKAKHNLSVLNRMIADIRTEFLGQIEERIPRRQFKPDSSTAGSLRLPENNFS
;
A
#
# COMPACT_ATOMS: atom_id res chain seq x y z
N MET A 1 -19.21 13.96 29.02
CA MET A 1 -18.54 15.01 28.22
C MET A 1 -19.62 15.84 27.55
N SER A 2 -19.53 17.17 27.58
CA SER A 2 -20.45 18.00 26.81
C SER A 2 -20.14 17.90 25.30
N ILE A 3 -21.11 18.27 24.45
CA ILE A 3 -20.90 18.37 22.99
C ILE A 3 -19.75 19.34 22.68
N SER A 4 -19.66 20.44 23.44
CA SER A 4 -18.58 21.43 23.33
C SER A 4 -17.21 20.81 23.59
N ASP A 5 -17.06 19.98 24.62
CA ASP A 5 -15.77 19.34 24.96
C ASP A 5 -15.32 18.36 23.86
N THR A 6 -16.28 17.69 23.23
CA THR A 6 -16.02 16.77 22.11
C THR A 6 -15.47 17.51 20.90
N VAL A 7 -16.11 18.62 20.53
CA VAL A 7 -15.70 19.44 19.38
C VAL A 7 -14.31 20.03 19.62
N THR A 8 -14.06 20.57 20.81
CA THR A 8 -12.75 21.11 21.17
C THR A 8 -11.65 20.04 21.13
N LYS A 9 -11.89 18.84 21.68
CA LYS A 9 -10.92 17.73 21.66
C LYS A 9 -10.64 17.27 20.23
N LEU A 10 -11.66 17.17 19.38
CA LEU A 10 -11.51 16.79 17.97
C LEU A 10 -10.65 17.81 17.21
N GLN A 11 -10.97 19.10 17.36
CA GLN A 11 -10.22 20.17 16.70
C GLN A 11 -8.75 20.18 17.14
N TYR A 12 -8.50 20.02 18.45
CA TYR A 12 -7.15 19.91 18.99
C TYR A 12 -6.34 18.76 18.35
N ILE A 13 -6.92 17.56 18.23
CA ILE A 13 -6.26 16.41 17.59
C ILE A 13 -5.94 16.70 16.12
N ILE A 14 -6.87 17.32 15.40
CA ILE A 14 -6.68 17.69 13.99
C ILE A 14 -5.53 18.68 13.86
N ASP A 15 -5.54 19.77 14.63
CA ASP A 15 -4.54 20.82 14.57
C ASP A 15 -3.14 20.29 14.90
N CYS A 16 -3.01 19.48 15.95
CA CYS A 16 -1.73 18.86 16.32
C CYS A 16 -1.21 17.93 15.22
N THR A 17 -2.06 17.06 14.66
CA THR A 17 -1.62 16.10 13.62
C THR A 17 -1.28 16.77 12.30
N ILE A 18 -2.00 17.84 11.95
CA ILE A 18 -1.72 18.65 10.77
C ILE A 18 -0.46 19.49 10.95
N ALA A 19 -0.21 20.06 12.13
CA ALA A 19 0.99 20.83 12.42
C ALA A 19 2.28 20.03 12.14
N VAL A 20 2.30 18.74 12.51
CA VAL A 20 3.42 17.82 12.23
C VAL A 20 3.48 17.38 10.76
N SER A 21 2.38 17.51 10.02
CA SER A 21 2.23 16.99 8.66
C SER A 21 2.11 18.06 7.56
N ARG A 22 2.36 19.34 7.87
CA ARG A 22 2.12 20.47 6.96
C ARG A 22 2.70 20.28 5.56
N ASP A 23 3.95 19.82 5.48
CA ASP A 23 4.62 19.59 4.19
C ASP A 23 3.89 18.53 3.35
N LYS A 24 3.37 17.48 3.98
CA LYS A 24 2.57 16.44 3.29
C LYS A 24 1.24 17.01 2.80
N VAL A 25 0.57 17.81 3.62
CA VAL A 25 -0.70 18.46 3.23
C VAL A 25 -0.47 19.38 2.03
N ASN A 26 0.56 20.23 2.09
CA ASN A 26 0.95 21.11 0.99
C ASN A 26 1.30 20.33 -0.28
N ASN A 27 2.02 19.21 -0.13
CA ASN A 27 2.36 18.36 -1.27
C ASN A 27 1.10 17.76 -1.91
N TYR A 28 0.17 17.21 -1.13
CA TYR A 28 -1.08 16.67 -1.66
C TYR A 28 -1.96 17.73 -2.32
N LEU A 29 -1.99 18.94 -1.76
CA LEU A 29 -2.70 20.06 -2.38
C LEU A 29 -2.07 20.44 -3.74
N ARG A 30 -0.73 20.43 -3.85
CA ARG A 30 -0.03 20.68 -5.11
C ARG A 30 -0.33 19.61 -6.16
N GLU A 31 -0.26 18.34 -5.77
CA GLU A 31 -0.55 17.21 -6.67
C GLU A 31 -2.02 17.21 -7.13
N LEU A 32 -2.95 17.49 -6.22
CA LEU A 32 -4.36 17.66 -6.54
C LEU A 32 -4.57 18.72 -7.64
N ARG A 33 -3.89 19.87 -7.52
CA ARG A 33 -3.96 20.94 -8.52
C ARG A 33 -3.43 20.49 -9.88
N TYR A 34 -2.30 19.78 -9.88
CA TYR A 34 -1.69 19.27 -11.10
C TYR A 34 -2.66 18.34 -11.84
N HIS A 35 -3.19 17.34 -11.14
CA HIS A 35 -4.08 16.36 -11.74
C HIS A 35 -5.44 16.93 -12.13
N CYS A 36 -6.01 17.85 -11.34
CA CYS A 36 -7.27 18.50 -11.71
C CYS A 36 -7.16 19.28 -13.03
N ARG A 37 -6.06 20.02 -13.24
CA ARG A 37 -5.82 20.74 -14.50
C ARG A 37 -5.71 19.80 -15.70
N LYS A 38 -4.99 18.69 -15.53
CA LYS A 38 -4.82 17.68 -16.58
C LYS A 38 -6.13 16.94 -16.87
N ALA A 39 -6.85 16.52 -15.84
CA ALA A 39 -8.11 15.80 -15.97
C ALA A 39 -9.18 16.64 -16.71
N ALA A 40 -9.24 17.95 -16.44
CA ALA A 40 -10.16 18.84 -17.13
C ALA A 40 -9.89 18.92 -18.64
N ALA A 41 -8.63 18.81 -19.08
CA ALA A 41 -8.26 18.83 -20.50
C ALA A 41 -8.59 17.51 -21.22
N GLU A 42 -8.59 16.39 -20.49
CA GLU A 42 -8.83 15.05 -21.02
C GLU A 42 -10.29 14.59 -20.90
N THR A 43 -11.18 15.45 -20.40
CA THR A 43 -12.58 15.11 -20.17
C THR A 43 -13.36 15.07 -21.50
N PRO A 44 -14.10 13.98 -21.80
CA PRO A 44 -14.97 13.90 -22.98
C PRO A 44 -16.03 14.99 -23.02
N ALA A 45 -16.45 15.40 -24.23
CA ALA A 45 -17.44 16.47 -24.43
C ALA A 45 -18.73 16.29 -23.60
N HIS A 46 -19.26 15.06 -23.53
CA HIS A 46 -20.48 14.74 -22.80
C HIS A 46 -20.34 14.84 -21.26
N MET A 47 -19.11 14.90 -20.72
CA MET A 47 -18.82 15.02 -19.29
C MET A 47 -18.23 16.39 -18.91
N GLN A 48 -18.17 17.35 -19.84
CA GLN A 48 -17.56 18.65 -19.54
C GLN A 48 -18.28 19.41 -18.43
N GLU A 49 -19.60 19.31 -18.33
CA GLU A 49 -20.35 20.00 -17.27
C GLU A 49 -20.04 19.41 -15.89
N ALA A 50 -19.98 18.08 -15.79
CA ALA A 50 -19.52 17.38 -14.59
C ALA A 50 -18.09 17.81 -14.18
N SER A 51 -17.18 17.92 -15.15
CA SER A 51 -15.81 18.37 -14.92
C SER A 51 -15.75 19.83 -14.42
N LYS A 52 -16.59 20.73 -14.95
CA LYS A 52 -16.67 22.12 -14.46
C LYS A 52 -17.12 22.20 -13.00
N VAL A 53 -18.14 21.45 -12.61
CA VAL A 53 -18.64 21.41 -11.22
C VAL A 53 -17.54 20.98 -10.26
N ILE A 54 -16.85 19.87 -10.57
CA ILE A 54 -15.74 19.36 -9.77
C ILE A 54 -14.58 20.38 -9.71
N LYS A 55 -14.26 21.01 -10.85
CA LYS A 55 -13.19 22.02 -10.91
C LYS A 55 -13.52 23.24 -10.05
N SER A 56 -14.75 23.76 -10.11
CA SER A 56 -15.18 24.90 -9.28
C SER A 56 -15.03 24.57 -7.79
N SER A 57 -15.53 23.41 -7.40
CA SER A 57 -15.49 22.95 -6.01
C SER A 57 -14.05 22.72 -5.50
N ILE A 58 -13.14 22.26 -6.36
CA ILE A 58 -11.70 22.18 -6.02
C ILE A 58 -11.06 23.56 -5.87
N GLU A 59 -11.49 24.56 -6.64
CA GLU A 59 -10.99 25.94 -6.51
C GLU A 59 -11.50 26.61 -5.23
N GLU A 60 -12.66 26.22 -4.71
CA GLU A 60 -13.11 26.62 -3.37
C GLU A 60 -12.23 26.02 -2.28
N LEU A 61 -11.92 24.72 -2.37
CA LEU A 61 -10.95 24.07 -1.47
C LEU A 61 -9.58 24.78 -1.50
N ARG A 62 -9.17 25.31 -2.66
CA ARG A 62 -7.93 26.09 -2.79
C ARG A 62 -7.96 27.35 -1.92
N GLY A 63 -9.12 28.02 -1.85
CA GLY A 63 -9.30 29.21 -1.01
C GLY A 63 -9.05 28.94 0.47
N LEU A 64 -9.38 27.72 0.91
CA LEU A 64 -9.16 27.23 2.28
C LEU A 64 -7.72 26.81 2.56
N GLY A 65 -6.85 26.66 1.56
CA GLY A 65 -5.48 26.15 1.74
C GLY A 65 -4.54 27.01 2.60
N LYS A 66 -4.99 28.17 3.09
CA LYS A 66 -4.30 28.96 4.11
C LYS A 66 -4.51 28.40 5.52
N ASP A 67 -5.66 27.76 5.75
CA ASP A 67 -5.97 27.01 6.96
C ASP A 67 -6.01 25.52 6.61
N HIS A 68 -4.96 24.79 6.98
CA HIS A 68 -4.85 23.37 6.67
C HIS A 68 -5.94 22.52 7.35
N SER A 69 -6.44 22.94 8.51
CA SER A 69 -7.48 22.21 9.25
C SER A 69 -8.83 22.33 8.54
N ASP A 70 -9.18 23.54 8.10
CA ASP A 70 -10.37 23.79 7.28
C ASP A 70 -10.28 23.06 5.94
N LEU A 71 -9.11 23.08 5.28
CA LEU A 71 -8.89 22.33 4.04
C LEU A 71 -9.13 20.83 4.23
N CYS A 72 -8.56 20.23 5.28
CA CYS A 72 -8.73 18.80 5.57
C CYS A 72 -10.18 18.45 5.90
N ARG A 73 -10.88 19.30 6.68
CA ARG A 73 -12.31 19.13 6.99
C ARG A 73 -13.17 19.22 5.72
N ALA A 74 -12.97 20.24 4.91
CA ALA A 74 -13.72 20.43 3.67
C ALA A 74 -13.43 19.30 2.65
N SER A 75 -12.18 18.83 2.56
CA SER A 75 -11.84 17.69 1.69
C SER A 75 -12.51 16.37 2.14
N PHE A 76 -12.73 16.21 3.45
CA PHE A 76 -13.50 15.09 3.99
C PHE A 76 -14.97 15.16 3.57
N ALA A 77 -15.64 16.31 3.78
CA ALA A 77 -17.03 16.52 3.37
C ALA A 77 -17.22 16.39 1.85
N TYR A 78 -16.28 16.92 1.07
CA TYR A 78 -16.27 16.82 -0.38
C TYR A 78 -16.38 15.37 -0.86
N SER A 79 -15.64 14.47 -0.20
CA SER A 79 -15.56 13.07 -0.60
C SER A 79 -16.91 12.38 -0.55
N ASP A 80 -17.82 12.83 0.32
CA ASP A 80 -19.18 12.29 0.45
C ASP A 80 -20.13 12.95 -0.56
N GLU A 81 -20.05 14.28 -0.74
CA GLU A 81 -20.94 15.04 -1.64
C GLU A 81 -20.72 14.74 -3.12
N HIS A 82 -19.47 14.59 -3.55
CA HIS A 82 -19.09 14.56 -4.97
C HIS A 82 -18.68 13.16 -5.46
N GLN A 83 -18.85 12.12 -4.64
CA GLN A 83 -18.35 10.77 -4.92
C GLN A 83 -18.89 10.20 -6.25
N ASN A 84 -20.19 10.34 -6.47
CA ASN A 84 -20.86 9.76 -7.65
C ASN A 84 -20.40 10.44 -8.94
N LEU A 85 -20.28 11.77 -8.90
CA LEU A 85 -19.82 12.57 -10.04
C LEU A 85 -18.37 12.26 -10.40
N LEU A 86 -17.49 12.17 -9.40
CA LEU A 86 -16.10 11.75 -9.59
C LEU A 86 -16.00 10.33 -10.15
N THR A 87 -16.81 9.39 -9.64
CA THR A 87 -16.81 8.00 -10.13
C THR A 87 -17.23 7.93 -11.60
N GLY A 88 -18.24 8.72 -12.00
CA GLY A 88 -18.64 8.84 -13.40
C GLY A 88 -17.50 9.36 -14.29
N LEU A 89 -16.81 10.42 -13.86
CA LEU A 89 -15.66 10.99 -14.58
C LEU A 89 -14.50 10.00 -14.69
N ILE A 90 -14.20 9.26 -13.62
CA ILE A 90 -13.16 8.21 -13.61
C ILE A 90 -13.51 7.14 -14.64
N ASN A 91 -14.73 6.61 -14.61
CA ASN A 91 -15.16 5.55 -15.53
C ASN A 91 -15.13 6.01 -16.99
N ALA A 92 -15.51 7.27 -17.25
CA ALA A 92 -15.49 7.85 -18.60
C ALA A 92 -14.08 8.14 -19.15
N THR A 93 -13.06 8.20 -18.29
CA THR A 93 -11.68 8.58 -18.68
C THR A 93 -10.65 7.49 -18.43
N THR A 94 -11.00 6.43 -17.71
CA THR A 94 -10.09 5.30 -17.47
C THR A 94 -9.94 4.50 -18.75
N SER A 95 -8.69 4.27 -19.15
CA SER A 95 -8.36 3.44 -20.30
C SER A 95 -7.63 2.17 -19.84
N ILE A 96 -7.55 1.18 -20.71
CA ILE A 96 -6.77 -0.06 -20.47
C ILE A 96 -5.28 0.24 -20.22
N ARG A 97 -4.78 1.40 -20.67
CA ARG A 97 -3.35 1.71 -20.75
C ARG A 97 -2.87 2.79 -19.76
N SER A 98 -3.76 3.50 -19.09
CA SER A 98 -3.40 4.63 -18.22
C SER A 98 -4.43 4.87 -17.11
N ASP A 99 -3.93 5.13 -15.92
CA ASP A 99 -4.74 5.62 -14.80
C ASP A 99 -5.35 6.98 -15.17
N SER A 100 -6.62 7.17 -14.81
CA SER A 100 -7.31 8.45 -15.02
C SER A 100 -6.76 9.53 -14.09
N HIS A 101 -6.51 10.74 -14.63
CA HIS A 101 -6.20 11.90 -13.80
C HIS A 101 -7.35 12.25 -12.83
N TRP A 102 -8.60 11.93 -13.16
CA TRP A 102 -9.71 12.02 -12.19
C TRP A 102 -9.57 11.02 -11.05
N GLY A 103 -8.99 9.85 -11.30
CA GLY A 103 -8.66 8.87 -10.26
C GLY A 103 -7.62 9.43 -9.28
N MET A 104 -6.62 10.15 -9.80
CA MET A 104 -5.63 10.84 -8.97
C MET A 104 -6.23 12.02 -8.20
N VAL A 105 -7.18 12.78 -8.80
CA VAL A 105 -7.93 13.82 -8.09
C VAL A 105 -8.68 13.23 -6.90
N GLN A 106 -9.46 12.17 -7.11
CA GLN A 106 -10.16 11.47 -6.02
C GLN A 106 -9.18 10.99 -4.94
N HIS A 107 -8.05 10.42 -5.36
CA HIS A 107 -7.01 9.98 -4.45
C HIS A 107 -6.53 11.13 -3.54
N TYR A 108 -6.13 12.28 -4.09
CA TYR A 108 -5.56 13.37 -3.28
C TYR A 108 -6.60 14.07 -2.41
N ILE A 109 -7.85 14.20 -2.86
CA ILE A 109 -8.96 14.68 -2.01
C ILE A 109 -9.13 13.76 -0.80
N GLY A 110 -9.18 12.44 -1.03
CA GLY A 110 -9.25 11.46 0.06
C GLY A 110 -8.04 11.53 0.99
N ARG A 111 -6.84 11.82 0.47
CA ARG A 111 -5.62 12.00 1.30
C ARG A 111 -5.76 13.23 2.20
N LEU A 112 -6.24 14.35 1.68
CA LEU A 112 -6.49 15.58 2.45
C LEU A 112 -7.58 15.36 3.51
N GLY A 113 -8.66 14.67 3.18
CA GLY A 113 -9.73 14.34 4.13
C GLY A 113 -9.33 13.35 5.24
N MET A 114 -8.23 12.62 5.06
CA MET A 114 -7.82 11.54 5.97
C MET A 114 -7.47 12.02 7.38
N TRP A 115 -6.93 13.24 7.55
CA TRP A 115 -6.61 13.77 8.89
C TRP A 115 -7.88 13.94 9.73
N HIS A 116 -8.88 14.63 9.18
CA HIS A 116 -10.17 14.82 9.83
C HIS A 116 -10.82 13.46 10.13
N ARG A 117 -10.90 12.59 9.12
CA ARG A 117 -11.49 11.25 9.27
C ARG A 117 -10.84 10.42 10.36
N LYS A 118 -9.50 10.38 10.42
CA LYS A 118 -8.77 9.60 11.44
C LYS A 118 -8.96 10.18 12.83
N ALA A 119 -9.02 11.49 12.97
CA ALA A 119 -9.30 12.13 14.25
C ALA A 119 -10.70 11.77 14.77
N VAL A 120 -11.72 11.79 13.89
CA VAL A 120 -13.07 11.33 14.23
C VAL A 120 -13.08 9.86 14.63
N VAL A 121 -12.42 8.98 13.87
CA VAL A 121 -12.33 7.55 14.20
C VAL A 121 -11.64 7.33 15.54
N LEU A 122 -10.54 8.05 15.83
CA LEU A 122 -9.83 7.95 17.09
C LEU A 122 -10.72 8.37 18.28
N MET A 123 -11.46 9.47 18.15
CA MET A 123 -12.43 9.92 19.17
C MET A 123 -13.53 8.88 19.43
N CYS A 124 -14.11 8.31 18.38
CA CYS A 124 -15.10 7.24 18.52
C CYS A 124 -14.51 5.98 19.15
N PHE A 125 -13.26 5.64 18.82
CA PHE A 125 -12.57 4.49 19.36
C PHE A 125 -12.22 4.67 20.84
N GLU A 126 -11.70 5.83 21.24
CA GLU A 126 -11.36 6.14 22.63
C GLU A 126 -12.58 6.09 23.55
N ARG A 127 -13.75 6.54 23.10
CA ARG A 127 -15.00 6.39 23.85
C ARG A 127 -15.39 4.94 24.10
N LYS A 128 -15.12 4.06 23.13
CA LYS A 128 -15.53 2.65 23.20
C LYS A 128 -14.49 1.76 23.91
N TYR A 129 -13.22 2.12 23.81
CA TYR A 129 -12.09 1.36 24.33
C TYR A 129 -11.07 2.28 25.01
N PRO A 130 -11.46 3.02 26.06
CA PRO A 130 -10.58 3.98 26.72
C PRO A 130 -9.32 3.31 27.27
N HIS A 131 -9.45 2.10 27.83
CA HIS A 131 -8.33 1.32 28.39
C HIS A 131 -7.24 0.92 27.37
N ILE A 132 -7.54 0.97 26.07
CA ILE A 132 -6.55 0.70 25.01
C ILE A 132 -5.72 1.94 24.71
N ILE A 133 -6.29 3.14 24.87
CA ILE A 133 -5.66 4.41 24.54
C ILE A 133 -5.02 5.05 25.78
N GLU A 134 -5.68 4.94 26.93
CA GLU A 134 -5.18 5.44 28.21
C GLU A 134 -3.88 4.74 28.59
N GLY A 135 -2.80 5.51 28.71
CA GLY A 135 -1.47 4.97 29.01
C GLY A 135 -0.78 4.27 27.84
N ALA A 136 -1.34 4.33 26.62
CA ALA A 136 -0.67 3.81 25.44
C ALA A 136 0.66 4.55 25.20
N SER A 137 1.73 3.79 25.02
CA SER A 137 3.04 4.30 24.62
C SER A 137 3.38 3.83 23.21
N CYS A 138 4.31 4.53 22.57
CA CYS A 138 4.84 4.17 21.28
C CYS A 138 6.34 3.94 21.41
N GLU A 139 6.81 2.77 21.01
CA GLU A 139 8.23 2.45 20.93
C GLU A 139 8.66 2.36 19.47
N LEU A 140 9.81 2.97 19.17
CA LEU A 140 10.39 2.90 17.83
C LEU A 140 11.30 1.68 17.75
N LEU A 141 10.94 0.73 16.89
CA LEU A 141 11.82 -0.36 16.53
C LEU A 141 12.70 0.05 15.34
N GLN A 142 14.01 -0.13 15.48
CA GLN A 142 14.95 0.13 14.40
C GLN A 142 14.92 -1.00 13.38
N LEU A 143 14.64 -0.65 12.14
CA LEU A 143 14.72 -1.59 11.03
C LEU A 143 16.19 -1.95 10.74
N PRO A 144 16.47 -3.19 10.31
CA PRO A 144 17.82 -3.57 9.91
C PRO A 144 18.26 -2.74 8.70
N SER A 145 19.57 -2.51 8.62
CA SER A 145 20.18 -1.85 7.46
C SER A 145 19.85 -2.61 6.16
N PRO A 146 19.56 -1.89 5.07
CA PRO A 146 19.39 -2.53 3.76
C PRO A 146 20.63 -3.33 3.37
N VAL A 147 20.42 -4.50 2.76
CA VAL A 147 21.49 -5.41 2.32
C VAL A 147 21.64 -5.33 0.81
N ASN A 148 22.86 -5.46 0.29
CA ASN A 148 23.06 -5.50 -1.17
C ASN A 148 22.44 -6.76 -1.78
N TYR A 149 22.09 -6.68 -3.07
CA TYR A 149 21.75 -7.90 -3.80
C TYR A 149 22.95 -8.88 -3.80
N PRO A 150 22.67 -10.20 -3.81
CA PRO A 150 23.72 -11.18 -4.08
C PRO A 150 24.40 -10.89 -5.42
N GLU A 151 25.72 -11.09 -5.48
CA GLU A 151 26.47 -10.93 -6.72
C GLU A 151 25.91 -11.87 -7.80
N PRO A 152 25.64 -11.37 -9.02
CA PRO A 152 25.16 -12.19 -10.11
C PRO A 152 26.16 -13.28 -10.46
N ASP A 153 25.70 -14.52 -10.54
CA ASP A 153 26.48 -15.68 -10.98
C ASP A 153 26.03 -16.16 -12.37
N GLY A 154 26.67 -17.21 -12.89
CA GLY A 154 26.27 -17.85 -14.16
C GLY A 154 24.86 -18.44 -14.16
N LYS A 155 24.17 -18.49 -13.01
CA LYS A 155 22.78 -18.94 -12.85
C LYS A 155 21.80 -17.77 -12.65
N THR A 156 22.28 -16.54 -12.72
CA THR A 156 21.47 -15.31 -12.62
C THR A 156 20.93 -14.92 -14.00
N ASN A 157 20.14 -15.82 -14.59
CA ASN A 157 19.47 -15.64 -15.87
C ASN A 157 18.06 -16.24 -15.86
N VAL A 158 17.23 -15.82 -16.80
CA VAL A 158 15.81 -16.25 -16.90
C VAL A 158 15.70 -17.76 -17.04
N TRP A 159 16.53 -18.38 -17.89
CA TRP A 159 16.56 -19.83 -18.06
C TRP A 159 16.74 -20.54 -16.71
N SER A 160 17.78 -20.21 -15.95
CA SER A 160 18.11 -20.82 -14.66
C SER A 160 17.11 -20.49 -13.56
N ALA A 161 16.55 -19.29 -13.57
CA ALA A 161 15.44 -18.92 -12.69
C ALA A 161 14.21 -19.81 -12.96
N LEU A 162 13.85 -20.01 -14.23
CA LEU A 162 12.73 -20.88 -14.61
C LEU A 162 12.97 -22.33 -14.18
N GLY A 163 14.20 -22.84 -14.34
CA GLY A 163 14.57 -24.17 -13.84
C GLY A 163 14.34 -24.33 -12.33
N ARG A 164 14.61 -23.28 -11.54
CA ARG A 164 14.31 -23.24 -10.09
C ARG A 164 12.82 -23.04 -9.80
N MET A 165 12.04 -22.48 -10.72
CA MET A 165 10.60 -22.27 -10.55
C MET A 165 9.79 -23.53 -10.85
N LEU A 166 10.25 -24.36 -11.79
CA LEU A 166 9.55 -25.57 -12.18
C LEU A 166 9.76 -26.69 -11.15
N PRO A 167 8.69 -27.42 -10.78
CA PRO A 167 8.83 -28.63 -9.99
C PRO A 167 9.56 -29.71 -10.82
N ALA A 168 10.16 -30.69 -10.14
CA ALA A 168 11.02 -31.71 -10.77
C ALA A 168 10.29 -32.49 -11.90
N ASN A 169 8.99 -32.74 -11.72
CA ASN A 169 8.15 -33.46 -12.68
C ASN A 169 7.74 -32.64 -13.92
N ARG A 170 8.04 -31.34 -13.97
CA ARG A 170 7.72 -30.45 -15.10
C ARG A 170 8.97 -29.86 -15.78
N GLN A 171 10.16 -30.40 -15.50
CA GLN A 171 11.41 -29.87 -16.05
C GLN A 171 11.52 -30.02 -17.57
N ASN A 172 10.85 -31.04 -18.14
CA ASN A 172 10.71 -31.23 -19.59
C ASN A 172 9.95 -30.09 -20.28
N GLU A 173 9.07 -29.38 -19.56
CA GLU A 173 8.28 -28.26 -20.10
C GLU A 173 9.07 -26.93 -20.14
N ARG A 174 10.25 -26.89 -19.52
CA ARG A 174 11.03 -25.66 -19.33
C ARG A 174 11.32 -24.92 -20.64
N ALA A 175 11.69 -25.63 -21.69
CA ALA A 175 11.95 -25.04 -23.00
C ALA A 175 10.71 -24.33 -23.57
N SER A 176 9.56 -25.02 -23.54
CA SER A 176 8.29 -24.48 -24.04
C SER A 176 7.79 -23.30 -23.21
N ILE A 177 7.95 -23.33 -21.89
CA ILE A 177 7.59 -22.21 -21.00
C ILE A 177 8.53 -21.02 -21.21
N HIS A 178 9.83 -21.27 -21.42
CA HIS A 178 10.80 -20.22 -21.73
C HIS A 178 10.45 -19.51 -23.05
N GLU A 179 10.14 -20.27 -24.10
CA GLU A 179 9.72 -19.73 -25.39
C GLU A 179 8.44 -18.87 -25.25
N ARG A 180 7.43 -19.38 -24.52
CA ARG A 180 6.22 -18.62 -24.21
C ARG A 180 6.53 -17.31 -23.49
N LEU A 181 7.41 -17.33 -22.50
CA LEU A 181 7.82 -16.14 -21.76
C LEU A 181 8.51 -15.10 -22.65
N LEU A 182 9.38 -15.53 -23.57
CA LEU A 182 10.06 -14.65 -24.52
C LEU A 182 9.13 -14.13 -25.62
N SER A 183 8.08 -14.88 -25.96
CA SER A 183 7.05 -14.48 -26.93
C SER A 183 6.15 -13.34 -26.44
N LEU A 184 6.27 -12.93 -25.17
CA LEU A 184 5.60 -11.75 -24.63
C LEU A 184 6.26 -10.48 -25.18
N GLU A 185 5.93 -10.13 -26.44
CA GLU A 185 6.57 -9.09 -27.28
C GLU A 185 6.77 -7.72 -26.59
N PHE A 186 5.99 -7.41 -25.55
CA PHE A 186 6.04 -6.12 -24.84
C PHE A 186 7.00 -6.11 -23.63
N ILE A 187 7.59 -7.24 -23.30
CA ILE A 187 8.44 -7.39 -22.12
C ILE A 187 9.78 -7.93 -22.60
N GLU A 188 10.79 -7.07 -22.70
CA GLU A 188 12.19 -7.50 -22.84
C GLU A 188 12.63 -8.24 -21.54
N VAL A 189 12.07 -9.43 -21.28
CA VAL A 189 12.11 -10.12 -19.98
C VAL A 189 13.57 -10.36 -19.56
N GLU A 190 14.39 -10.91 -20.44
CA GLU A 190 15.80 -11.21 -20.14
C GLU A 190 16.59 -9.97 -19.82
N LYS A 191 16.44 -8.91 -20.62
CA LYS A 191 17.13 -7.64 -20.43
C LYS A 191 16.68 -6.95 -19.13
N LYS A 192 15.38 -6.94 -18.83
CA LYS A 192 14.85 -6.39 -17.58
C LYS A 192 15.31 -7.21 -16.37
N PHE A 193 15.34 -8.53 -16.49
CA PHE A 193 15.86 -9.42 -15.46
C PHE A 193 17.34 -9.13 -15.20
N ALA A 194 18.19 -9.15 -16.23
CA ALA A 194 19.62 -8.87 -16.10
C ALA A 194 19.88 -7.47 -15.53
N LYS A 195 19.16 -6.45 -16.00
CA LYS A 195 19.26 -5.07 -15.50
C LYS A 195 18.92 -4.97 -14.01
N GLN A 196 17.96 -5.75 -13.53
CA GLN A 196 17.57 -5.76 -12.11
C GLN A 196 18.67 -6.31 -11.21
N TYR A 197 19.52 -7.22 -11.69
CA TYR A 197 20.62 -7.79 -10.91
C TYR A 197 21.95 -7.05 -11.13
N SER A 198 22.11 -6.31 -12.23
CA SER A 198 23.33 -5.54 -12.51
C SER A 198 23.38 -4.16 -11.88
N ASP A 199 22.24 -3.63 -11.41
CA ASP A 199 22.19 -2.35 -10.71
C ASP A 199 22.69 -2.50 -9.26
N ARG A 200 24.00 -2.26 -9.08
CA ARG A 200 24.70 -2.31 -7.79
C ARG A 200 24.21 -1.30 -6.75
N LYS A 201 23.35 -0.34 -7.13
CA LYS A 201 22.73 0.60 -6.19
C LYS A 201 21.45 0.05 -5.58
N LEU A 202 20.96 -1.09 -6.06
CA LEU A 202 19.79 -1.72 -5.49
C LEU A 202 20.15 -2.40 -4.17
N THR A 203 19.43 -2.04 -3.12
CA THR A 203 19.47 -2.69 -1.83
C THR A 203 18.13 -3.35 -1.54
N LEU A 204 18.21 -4.48 -0.85
CA LEU A 204 17.09 -5.22 -0.30
C LEU A 204 16.75 -4.61 1.06
N SER A 205 15.49 -4.27 1.27
CA SER A 205 14.99 -3.65 2.50
C SER A 205 13.87 -4.49 3.10
N VAL A 206 13.92 -4.66 4.41
CA VAL A 206 12.84 -5.26 5.18
C VAL A 206 11.70 -4.25 5.32
N HIS A 207 10.48 -4.70 5.06
CA HIS A 207 9.29 -3.88 5.28
C HIS A 207 8.87 -3.94 6.76
N ALA A 208 8.33 -2.84 7.27
CA ALA A 208 7.94 -2.71 8.67
C ALA A 208 6.92 -3.79 9.10
N GLU A 209 6.01 -4.20 8.21
CA GLU A 209 4.97 -5.18 8.53
C GLU A 209 5.55 -6.55 8.92
N THR A 210 6.51 -7.02 8.13
CA THR A 210 7.12 -8.34 8.34
C THR A 210 8.13 -8.28 9.48
N TYR A 211 8.83 -7.16 9.64
CA TYR A 211 9.71 -6.94 10.78
C TYR A 211 8.96 -6.96 12.12
N LEU A 212 7.84 -6.23 12.20
CA LEU A 212 7.02 -6.22 13.41
C LEU A 212 6.43 -7.60 13.71
N ALA A 213 6.05 -8.35 12.66
CA ALA A 213 5.53 -9.69 12.82
C ALA A 213 6.54 -10.65 13.47
N ASP A 214 7.78 -10.65 12.97
CA ASP A 214 8.86 -11.45 13.55
C ASP A 214 9.25 -10.96 14.94
N HIS A 215 9.31 -9.64 15.16
CA HIS A 215 9.59 -9.08 16.47
C HIS A 215 8.59 -9.59 17.52
N PHE A 216 7.29 -9.55 17.22
CA PHE A 216 6.25 -10.06 18.11
C PHE A 216 6.36 -11.56 18.35
N HIS A 217 6.72 -12.33 17.32
CA HIS A 217 6.88 -13.77 17.42
C HIS A 217 8.06 -14.17 18.30
N LEU A 218 9.23 -13.61 18.02
CA LEU A 218 10.48 -13.97 18.65
C LEU A 218 10.50 -13.56 20.13
N HIS A 219 9.90 -12.42 20.46
CA HIS A 219 9.81 -11.93 21.83
C HIS A 219 8.55 -12.40 22.57
N LYS A 220 7.72 -13.26 21.94
CA LYS A 220 6.48 -13.79 22.52
C LYS A 220 5.56 -12.69 23.09
N MET A 221 5.46 -11.59 22.34
CA MET A 221 4.67 -10.43 22.74
C MET A 221 3.19 -10.79 22.89
N LYS A 222 2.51 -10.16 23.84
CA LYS A 222 1.06 -10.32 24.05
C LYS A 222 0.28 -9.34 23.17
N PHE A 223 -0.90 -9.78 22.74
CA PHE A 223 -1.81 -8.98 21.93
C PHE A 223 -2.94 -8.44 22.81
N VAL A 224 -3.24 -7.15 22.65
CA VAL A 224 -4.41 -6.52 23.24
C VAL A 224 -5.67 -7.21 22.72
N GLU A 225 -6.56 -7.62 23.62
CA GLU A 225 -7.80 -8.38 23.29
C GLU A 225 -7.56 -9.65 22.44
N ARG A 226 -6.34 -10.22 22.48
CA ARG A 226 -5.92 -11.37 21.65
C ARG A 226 -6.01 -11.12 20.14
N VAL A 227 -6.11 -9.86 19.71
CA VAL A 227 -6.22 -9.48 18.30
C VAL A 227 -4.81 -9.39 17.67
N LYS A 228 -4.50 -10.36 16.81
CA LYS A 228 -3.22 -10.45 16.08
C LYS A 228 -3.26 -9.59 14.82
N TYR A 229 -3.38 -8.28 14.99
CA TYR A 229 -3.46 -7.33 13.89
C TYR A 229 -2.27 -6.37 13.91
N ILE A 230 -1.70 -6.11 12.73
CA ILE A 230 -0.65 -5.09 12.54
C ILE A 230 -1.27 -3.91 11.79
N GLY A 231 -1.34 -2.77 12.46
CA GLY A 231 -1.78 -1.52 11.84
C GLY A 231 -0.68 -0.92 10.95
N CYS A 232 -0.99 -0.63 9.69
CA CYS A 232 -0.07 0.01 8.76
C CYS A 232 -0.75 1.19 8.05
N SER A 233 0.07 2.15 7.60
CA SER A 233 -0.44 3.33 6.87
C SER A 233 -0.94 3.02 5.45
N LYS A 234 -0.62 1.82 4.95
CA LYS A 234 -0.91 1.33 3.59
C LYS A 234 -1.37 -0.12 3.67
N ALA A 235 -2.10 -0.57 2.65
CA ALA A 235 -2.35 -1.99 2.45
C ALA A 235 -1.02 -2.73 2.31
N SER A 236 -0.99 -4.02 2.62
CA SER A 236 0.26 -4.76 2.49
C SER A 236 0.65 -4.96 1.04
N CYS A 237 1.96 -4.98 0.79
CA CYS A 237 2.44 -5.39 -0.51
C CYS A 237 2.29 -6.89 -0.72
N TYR A 238 2.49 -7.36 -1.95
CA TYR A 238 2.33 -8.77 -2.28
C TYR A 238 3.22 -9.66 -1.41
N CYS A 239 4.51 -9.35 -1.29
CA CYS A 239 5.44 -10.14 -0.47
C CYS A 239 5.09 -10.10 1.03
N CYS A 240 4.70 -8.92 1.57
CA CYS A 240 4.28 -8.81 2.97
C CYS A 240 3.01 -9.61 3.25
N SER A 241 2.04 -9.58 2.33
CA SER A 241 0.79 -10.34 2.45
C SER A 241 1.05 -11.85 2.45
N LEU A 242 1.88 -12.35 1.52
CA LEU A 242 2.29 -13.75 1.50
C LEU A 242 3.04 -14.15 2.77
N TYR A 243 3.98 -13.31 3.22
CA TYR A 243 4.77 -13.58 4.42
C TYR A 243 3.88 -13.74 5.65
N LEU A 244 2.96 -12.80 5.88
CA LEU A 244 2.06 -12.81 7.03
C LEU A 244 1.06 -13.97 7.00
N ARG A 245 0.58 -14.35 5.81
CA ARG A 245 -0.29 -15.52 5.63
C ARG A 245 0.40 -16.80 6.08
N HIS A 246 1.66 -16.96 5.70
CA HIS A 246 2.46 -18.15 5.99
C HIS A 246 3.18 -18.09 7.34
N HIS A 247 3.01 -17.01 8.09
CA HIS A 247 3.66 -16.79 9.37
C HIS A 247 2.94 -17.57 10.50
N PRO A 248 3.67 -18.24 11.42
CA PRO A 248 3.11 -19.15 12.44
C PRO A 248 2.16 -18.49 13.45
N ILE A 249 2.23 -17.17 13.64
CA ILE A 249 1.28 -16.44 14.50
C ILE A 249 -0.16 -16.50 13.98
N CYS A 250 -0.38 -16.75 12.68
CA CYS A 250 -1.69 -16.62 12.01
C CYS A 250 -2.27 -15.22 12.22
N TRP A 251 -1.69 -14.24 11.52
CA TRP A 251 -2.12 -12.86 11.57
C TRP A 251 -3.53 -12.67 10.99
N VAL A 252 -4.25 -11.68 11.51
CA VAL A 252 -5.51 -11.25 10.89
C VAL A 252 -5.23 -10.76 9.47
N ASP A 253 -6.03 -11.24 8.52
CA ASP A 253 -5.91 -10.87 7.13
C ASP A 253 -6.04 -9.36 6.94
N ARG A 254 -5.22 -8.82 6.03
CA ARG A 254 -5.21 -7.42 5.69
C ARG A 254 -5.41 -7.22 4.20
N PRO A 255 -6.00 -6.07 3.79
CA PRO A 255 -6.00 -5.68 2.40
C PRO A 255 -4.58 -5.69 1.81
N CYS A 256 -4.46 -6.19 0.60
CA CYS A 256 -3.22 -6.24 -0.16
C CYS A 256 -3.40 -5.43 -1.46
N HIS A 257 -2.52 -4.46 -1.72
CA HIS A 257 -2.58 -3.69 -2.97
C HIS A 257 -1.98 -4.47 -4.16
N GLY A 258 -1.28 -5.57 -3.90
CA GLY A 258 -0.80 -6.52 -4.92
C GLY A 258 0.47 -6.11 -5.66
N ASN A 259 1.09 -4.96 -5.34
CA ASN A 259 2.34 -4.58 -6.00
C ASN A 259 3.50 -5.45 -5.48
N LEU A 260 4.30 -5.91 -6.42
CA LEU A 260 5.58 -6.56 -6.18
C LEU A 260 6.65 -5.50 -5.94
N TRP A 261 7.40 -5.65 -4.86
CA TRP A 261 8.56 -4.80 -4.57
C TRP A 261 9.81 -5.65 -4.74
N PRO A 262 10.55 -5.52 -5.87
CA PRO A 262 11.73 -6.32 -6.12
C PRO A 262 12.80 -6.19 -5.03
N ARG A 263 12.86 -5.02 -4.37
CA ARG A 263 13.76 -4.70 -3.26
C ARG A 263 13.33 -5.29 -1.92
N TRP A 264 12.29 -6.12 -1.86
CA TRP A 264 11.80 -6.66 -0.59
C TRP A 264 12.74 -7.75 -0.05
N SER A 265 12.97 -7.73 1.27
CA SER A 265 13.70 -8.77 2.01
C SER A 265 12.85 -9.33 3.16
N PRO A 266 12.97 -10.63 3.49
CA PRO A 266 12.48 -11.16 4.76
C PRO A 266 13.20 -10.54 5.96
N PRO A 267 12.61 -10.58 7.17
CA PRO A 267 13.09 -9.85 8.36
C PRO A 267 14.37 -10.37 9.01
N SER A 268 15.07 -11.34 8.45
CA SER A 268 16.38 -11.77 8.97
C SER A 268 17.24 -12.30 7.83
N MET A 269 18.11 -11.42 7.34
CA MET A 269 19.34 -11.83 6.66
C MET A 269 20.47 -11.66 7.69
N PRO A 270 21.46 -12.56 7.73
CA PRO A 270 22.51 -12.54 8.74
C PRO A 270 23.24 -11.20 8.71
N VAL A 271 23.29 -10.54 9.86
CA VAL A 271 24.23 -9.46 10.12
C VAL A 271 25.34 -10.12 10.93
N ASP A 272 26.53 -10.19 10.36
CA ASP A 272 27.78 -10.59 11.05
C ASP A 272 27.94 -12.07 11.43
N GLY A 273 27.53 -13.00 10.56
CA GLY A 273 28.06 -14.38 10.57
C GLY A 273 27.51 -15.33 11.63
N GLU A 274 26.82 -14.85 12.67
CA GLU A 274 26.08 -15.71 13.59
C GLU A 274 24.60 -15.75 13.21
N MET A 275 24.24 -16.82 12.51
CA MET A 275 22.86 -17.14 12.20
C MET A 275 22.23 -17.78 13.42
N ASP A 276 21.27 -17.10 14.05
CA ASP A 276 20.34 -17.75 14.98
C ASP A 276 19.58 -18.83 14.19
N GLU A 277 19.99 -20.09 14.35
CA GLU A 277 19.46 -21.22 13.60
C GLU A 277 17.93 -21.31 13.66
N VAL A 278 17.34 -20.90 14.78
CA VAL A 278 15.89 -20.93 14.98
C VAL A 278 15.23 -19.89 14.07
N LYS A 279 15.78 -18.66 14.01
CA LYS A 279 15.29 -17.61 13.11
C LYS A 279 15.47 -17.96 11.65
N ALA A 280 16.58 -18.60 11.29
CA ALA A 280 16.84 -19.03 9.92
C ALA A 280 15.88 -20.15 9.49
N LYS A 281 15.65 -21.15 10.34
CA LYS A 281 14.68 -22.23 10.07
C LYS A 281 13.26 -21.69 9.93
N HIS A 282 12.86 -20.75 10.81
CA HIS A 282 11.57 -20.05 10.72
C HIS A 282 11.41 -19.32 9.38
N ASN A 283 12.35 -18.43 9.05
CA ASN A 283 12.27 -17.65 7.82
C ASN A 283 12.31 -18.54 6.57
N LEU A 284 13.17 -19.56 6.54
CA LEU A 284 13.23 -20.52 5.45
C LEU A 284 11.90 -21.27 5.26
N SER A 285 11.24 -21.66 6.36
CA SER A 285 9.92 -22.31 6.32
C SER A 285 8.86 -21.41 5.68
N VAL A 286 8.80 -20.14 6.10
CA VAL A 286 7.86 -19.16 5.56
C VAL A 286 8.17 -18.88 4.08
N LEU A 287 9.44 -18.63 3.74
CA LEU A 287 9.87 -18.34 2.38
C LEU A 287 9.60 -19.49 1.41
N ASN A 288 9.81 -20.74 1.83
CA ASN A 288 9.51 -21.90 0.98
C ASN A 288 8.02 -21.99 0.63
N ARG A 289 7.12 -21.67 1.59
CA ARG A 289 5.69 -21.59 1.32
C ARG A 289 5.34 -20.42 0.39
N MET A 290 5.92 -19.24 0.61
CA MET A 290 5.75 -18.10 -0.28
C MET A 290 6.22 -18.41 -1.71
N ILE A 291 7.36 -19.07 -1.86
CA ILE A 291 7.91 -19.47 -3.17
C ILE A 291 6.96 -20.45 -3.86
N ALA A 292 6.32 -21.37 -3.14
CA ALA A 292 5.33 -22.28 -3.72
C ALA A 292 4.10 -21.54 -4.27
N ASP A 293 3.57 -20.55 -3.53
CA ASP A 293 2.47 -19.71 -4.01
C ASP A 293 2.87 -18.90 -5.25
N ILE A 294 4.06 -18.27 -5.20
CA ILE A 294 4.60 -17.48 -6.31
C ILE A 294 4.77 -18.35 -7.55
N ARG A 295 5.31 -19.57 -7.41
CA ARG A 295 5.48 -20.52 -8.52
C ARG A 295 4.15 -20.83 -9.19
N THR A 296 3.15 -21.21 -8.39
CA THR A 296 1.82 -21.56 -8.88
C THR A 296 1.19 -20.39 -9.63
N GLU A 297 1.25 -19.19 -9.05
CA GLU A 297 0.67 -17.99 -9.66
C GLU A 297 1.40 -17.59 -10.95
N PHE A 298 2.73 -17.63 -10.95
CA PHE A 298 3.56 -17.28 -12.11
C PHE A 298 3.33 -18.24 -13.28
N LEU A 299 3.29 -19.54 -13.02
CA LEU A 299 3.05 -20.55 -14.07
C LEU A 299 1.64 -20.41 -14.63
N GLY A 300 0.63 -20.21 -13.77
CA GLY A 300 -0.74 -19.93 -14.23
C GLY A 300 -0.83 -18.69 -15.12
N GLN A 301 -0.15 -17.60 -14.76
CA GLN A 301 -0.12 -16.38 -15.59
C GLN A 301 0.50 -16.60 -16.97
N ILE A 302 1.56 -17.40 -17.07
CA ILE A 302 2.19 -17.71 -18.36
C ILE A 302 1.28 -18.61 -19.21
N GLU A 303 0.70 -19.63 -18.60
CA GLU A 303 -0.15 -20.62 -19.28
C GLU A 303 -1.46 -19.98 -19.77
N GLU A 304 -2.10 -19.17 -18.93
CA GLU A 304 -3.36 -18.49 -19.23
C GLU A 304 -3.17 -17.19 -20.03
N ARG A 305 -1.92 -16.80 -20.33
CA ARG A 305 -1.55 -15.54 -20.99
C ARG A 305 -2.20 -14.31 -20.33
N ILE A 306 -2.38 -14.35 -19.00
CA ILE A 306 -3.01 -13.26 -18.26
C ILE A 306 -2.13 -12.00 -18.40
N PRO A 307 -2.73 -10.84 -18.72
CA PRO A 307 -1.98 -9.59 -18.78
C PRO A 307 -1.27 -9.28 -17.46
N ARG A 308 -0.12 -8.60 -17.55
CA ARG A 308 0.64 -8.12 -16.39
C ARG A 308 -0.28 -7.42 -15.38
N ARG A 309 -0.16 -7.78 -14.10
CA ARG A 309 -0.80 -7.03 -13.01
C ARG A 309 -0.45 -5.55 -13.12
N GLN A 310 -1.48 -4.72 -13.34
CA GLN A 310 -1.30 -3.27 -13.35
C GLN A 310 -0.89 -2.81 -11.94
N PHE A 311 0.06 -1.88 -11.89
CA PHE A 311 0.42 -1.22 -10.65
C PHE A 311 -0.81 -0.49 -10.10
N LYS A 312 -1.11 -0.68 -8.82
CA LYS A 312 -2.19 0.06 -8.15
C LYS A 312 -1.57 1.01 -7.12
N PRO A 313 -2.11 2.23 -6.95
CA PRO A 313 -1.71 3.09 -5.84
C PRO A 313 -1.76 2.32 -4.50
N ASP A 314 -0.73 2.44 -3.69
CA ASP A 314 -0.54 1.65 -2.46
C ASP A 314 -1.38 2.15 -1.26
N SER A 315 -2.21 3.18 -1.46
CA SER A 315 -3.07 3.74 -0.42
C SER A 315 -4.55 3.49 -0.69
N SER A 316 -5.27 3.03 0.33
CA SER A 316 -6.73 2.93 0.35
C SER A 316 -7.37 4.30 0.66
N THR A 317 -7.49 5.17 -0.35
CA THR A 317 -8.26 6.43 -0.22
C THR A 317 -9.72 6.31 -0.64
N ALA A 318 -10.10 5.20 -1.30
CA ALA A 318 -11.44 5.02 -1.87
C ALA A 318 -12.45 4.27 -0.98
N GLY A 319 -12.07 3.83 0.23
CA GLY A 319 -13.00 3.17 1.13
C GLY A 319 -13.81 4.20 1.92
N SER A 320 -15.10 4.39 1.63
CA SER A 320 -16.02 5.06 2.56
C SER A 320 -16.17 4.16 3.80
N LEU A 321 -15.62 4.57 4.95
CA LEU A 321 -16.19 4.10 6.22
C LEU A 321 -17.38 5.01 6.39
N ARG A 322 -18.58 4.51 6.07
CA ARG A 322 -19.77 5.07 6.70
C ARG A 322 -19.59 4.85 8.19
N LEU A 323 -19.34 5.92 8.93
CA LEU A 323 -19.44 5.88 10.38
C LEU A 323 -20.89 5.45 10.68
N PRO A 324 -21.14 4.49 11.59
CA PRO A 324 -22.51 4.16 11.96
C PRO A 324 -23.19 5.44 12.44
N GLU A 325 -24.32 5.79 11.82
CA GLU A 325 -24.98 7.11 11.89
C GLU A 325 -25.52 7.49 13.30
N ASN A 326 -25.25 6.71 14.36
CA ASN A 326 -25.95 6.85 15.65
C ASN A 326 -25.03 7.01 16.88
N ASN A 327 -23.86 7.64 16.78
CA ASN A 327 -22.97 7.84 17.95
C ASN A 327 -22.70 9.31 18.34
N PHE A 328 -23.51 10.25 17.82
CA PHE A 328 -23.48 11.66 18.20
C PHE A 328 -24.83 12.10 18.80
N SER A 329 -25.37 11.29 19.71
CA SER A 329 -26.44 11.70 20.63
C SER A 329 -25.89 11.76 22.05
#